data_AF-A0A6C0L0Q0-F1
#
_entry.id   AF-A0A6C0L0Q0-F1
#
_cell.length_a   1.000
_cell.length_b   1.000
_cell.length_c   1.000
_cell.angle_alpha   90.00
_cell.angle_beta   90.00
_cell.angle_gamma   90.00
#
_symmetry.space_group_name_H-M   'P 1'
#
loop_
_entity.id
_entity.type
_entity.pdbx_description
1 polymer ?
#
loop_
_entity_poly.entity_id
_entity_poly.type
_entity_poly.pdbx_seq_one_letter_code
_entity_poly.pdbx_strand_id
1 'polypeptide(L)'
;MIQDTIRKYLIIENEIEKLNELLRKKREEYEKIGKEILHFCNEKQKGKIILPDGSNLKVCNNTSYQNLSYSMLERSLNEYNTRTSNDLNIKNIIDFIKLQRNSKKTSDIRHFKT
;
A
#
# COMPACT_ATOMS: atom_id res chain seq x y z
N MET A 1 -41.26 -14.12 -24.59
CA MET A 1 -41.23 -13.32 -23.33
C MET A 1 -40.17 -13.81 -22.36
N ILE A 2 -40.31 -14.96 -21.69
CA ILE A 2 -39.30 -15.37 -20.69
C ILE A 2 -37.97 -15.82 -21.31
N GLN A 3 -38.01 -16.48 -22.48
CA GLN A 3 -36.80 -16.85 -23.21
C GLN A 3 -35.98 -15.65 -23.69
N ASP A 4 -36.63 -14.55 -24.08
CA ASP A 4 -35.95 -13.31 -24.46
C ASP A 4 -35.26 -12.65 -23.27
N THR A 5 -35.91 -12.69 -22.10
CA THR A 5 -35.33 -12.19 -20.84
C THR A 5 -34.12 -13.03 -20.41
N ILE A 6 -34.22 -14.36 -20.48
CA ILE A 6 -33.10 -15.27 -20.18
C ILE A 6 -31.93 -15.04 -21.15
N ARG A 7 -32.21 -14.85 -22.44
CA ARG A 7 -31.19 -14.55 -23.44
C ARG A 7 -30.50 -13.22 -23.16
N LYS A 8 -31.24 -12.17 -22.81
CA LYS A 8 -30.67 -10.87 -22.42
C LYS A 8 -29.83 -10.98 -21.14
N TYR A 9 -30.28 -11.74 -20.16
CA TYR A 9 -29.53 -12.00 -18.93
C TYR A 9 -28.17 -12.63 -19.24
N LEU A 10 -28.15 -13.71 -20.03
CA LEU A 10 -26.91 -14.40 -20.40
C LEU A 10 -25.95 -13.53 -21.22
N ILE A 11 -26.47 -12.63 -22.06
CA ILE A 11 -25.64 -11.67 -22.82
C ILE A 11 -24.96 -10.70 -21.85
N ILE A 12 -25.72 -10.11 -20.92
CA ILE A 12 -25.20 -9.16 -19.93
C ILE A 12 -24.18 -9.83 -19.01
N GLU A 13 -24.44 -11.07 -18.56
CA GLU A 13 -23.51 -11.84 -17.74
C GLU A 13 -22.16 -12.05 -18.44
N ASN A 14 -22.18 -12.45 -19.72
CA ASN A 14 -20.98 -12.58 -20.53
C ASN A 14 -20.24 -11.24 -20.75
N GLU A 15 -20.97 -10.13 -20.89
CA GLU A 15 -20.37 -8.80 -21.00
C GLU A 15 -19.67 -8.38 -19.70
N ILE A 16 -20.29 -8.66 -18.55
CA ILE A 16 -19.70 -8.40 -17.23
C ILE A 16 -18.41 -9.20 -17.06
N GLU A 17 -18.40 -10.48 -17.41
CA GLU A 17 -17.18 -11.31 -17.36
C GLU A 17 -16.06 -10.74 -18.23
N LYS A 18 -16.37 -10.34 -19.47
CA LYS A 18 -15.39 -9.71 -20.36
C LYS A 18 -14.85 -8.40 -19.82
N LEU A 19 -15.71 -7.56 -19.23
CA LEU A 19 -15.31 -6.29 -18.62
C LEU A 19 -14.43 -6.50 -17.39
N ASN A 20 -14.74 -7.50 -16.56
CA ASN A 20 -13.92 -7.85 -15.41
C ASN A 20 -12.53 -8.35 -15.83
N GLU A 21 -12.47 -9.16 -16.89
CA GLU A 21 -11.21 -9.65 -17.46
C GLU A 21 -10.36 -8.50 -18.04
N LEU A 22 -11.01 -7.57 -18.75
CA LEU A 22 -10.36 -6.36 -19.26
C LEU A 22 -9.84 -5.48 -18.10
N LEU A 23 -10.64 -5.30 -17.06
CA LEU A 23 -10.28 -4.52 -15.87
C LEU A 23 -9.08 -5.13 -15.16
N ARG A 24 -9.04 -6.46 -15.03
CA ARG A 24 -7.89 -7.19 -14.47
C ARG A 24 -6.62 -6.88 -15.26
N LYS A 25 -6.65 -7.05 -16.59
CA LYS A 25 -5.50 -6.76 -17.46
C LYS A 25 -5.05 -5.31 -17.37
N LYS A 26 -6.00 -4.36 -17.30
CA LYS A 26 -5.67 -2.93 -17.17
C LYS A 26 -5.05 -2.60 -15.82
N ARG A 27 -5.47 -3.26 -14.73
CA ARG A 27 -4.82 -3.13 -13.42
C ARG A 27 -3.39 -3.67 -13.43
N GLU A 28 -3.16 -4.82 -14.07
CA GLU A 28 -1.82 -5.39 -14.22
C GLU A 28 -0.89 -4.48 -15.04
N GLU A 29 -1.38 -3.92 -16.16
CA GLU A 29 -0.64 -2.93 -16.95
C GLU A 29 -0.33 -1.67 -16.13
N TYR A 30 -1.31 -1.15 -15.38
CA TYR A 30 -1.13 0.01 -14.50
C TYR A 30 -0.06 -0.25 -13.44
N GLU A 31 -0.08 -1.40 -12.79
CA GLU A 31 0.93 -1.78 -11.80
C GLU A 31 2.32 -1.93 -12.41
N LYS A 32 2.42 -2.50 -13.61
CA LYS A 32 3.68 -2.64 -14.34
C LYS A 32 4.28 -1.27 -14.66
N ILE A 33 3.50 -0.37 -15.25
CA ILE A 33 3.92 0.99 -15.59
C ILE A 33 4.29 1.76 -14.31
N GLY A 34 3.51 1.61 -13.24
CA GLY A 34 3.81 2.23 -11.95
C GLY A 34 5.17 1.80 -11.39
N LYS A 35 5.53 0.52 -11.49
CA LYS A 35 6.85 0.02 -11.09
C LYS A 35 7.99 0.63 -11.93
N GLU A 36 7.80 0.75 -13.24
CA GLU A 36 8.77 1.36 -14.14
C GLU A 36 9.00 2.85 -13.80
N ILE A 37 7.94 3.61 -13.53
CA ILE A 37 8.01 5.01 -13.11
C ILE A 37 8.72 5.15 -11.76
N LEU A 38 8.40 4.28 -10.79
CA LEU A 38 9.05 4.27 -9.48
C LEU A 38 10.54 3.97 -9.60
N HIS A 39 10.92 3.01 -10.44
CA HIS A 39 12.31 2.68 -10.70
C HIS A 39 13.06 3.86 -11.32
N PHE A 40 12.49 4.50 -12.35
CA PHE A 40 13.05 5.70 -12.98
C PHE A 40 13.24 6.85 -11.98
N CYS A 41 12.24 7.11 -11.12
CA CYS A 41 12.35 8.13 -10.07
C CYS A 41 13.45 7.81 -9.07
N ASN A 42 13.58 6.56 -8.64
CA ASN A 42 14.60 6.19 -7.67
C ASN A 42 16.03 6.32 -8.23
N GLU A 43 16.23 6.08 -9.52
CA GLU A 43 17.55 6.14 -10.15
C GLU A 43 17.95 7.53 -10.67
N LYS A 44 17.02 8.30 -11.24
CA LYS A 44 17.36 9.49 -12.04
C LYS A 44 16.84 10.83 -11.51
N GLN A 45 15.71 10.86 -10.80
CA GLN A 45 15.12 12.12 -10.30
C GLN A 45 14.43 11.93 -8.94
N LYS A 46 14.96 12.57 -7.89
CA LYS A 46 14.39 12.52 -6.53
C LYS A 46 12.97 13.12 -6.48
N GLY A 47 11.96 12.29 -6.77
CA GLY A 47 10.61 12.41 -6.27
C GLY A 47 9.62 13.30 -7.02
N LYS A 48 9.96 13.92 -8.16
CA LYS A 48 9.01 14.73 -8.94
C LYS A 48 9.26 14.59 -10.45
N ILE A 49 8.26 14.12 -11.19
CA ILE A 49 8.21 14.15 -12.66
C ILE A 49 7.18 15.20 -13.06
N ILE A 50 7.61 16.15 -13.90
CA ILE A 50 6.73 17.14 -14.52
C ILE A 50 6.41 16.62 -15.92
N LEU A 51 5.13 16.42 -16.21
CA LEU A 51 4.66 15.98 -17.52
C LEU A 51 4.53 17.17 -18.48
N PRO A 52 4.59 16.95 -19.81
CA PRO A 52 4.50 18.02 -20.81
C PRO A 52 3.19 18.82 -20.76
N ASP A 53 2.14 18.25 -20.20
CA ASP A 53 0.82 18.86 -19.99
C ASP A 53 0.74 19.72 -18.71
N GLY A 54 1.85 19.88 -17.98
CA GLY A 54 1.93 20.63 -16.74
C GLY A 54 1.50 19.85 -15.48
N SER A 55 1.04 18.61 -15.63
CA SER A 55 0.70 17.76 -14.49
C SER A 55 1.93 17.23 -13.77
N ASN A 56 1.81 17.00 -12.46
CA ASN A 56 2.93 16.56 -11.64
C ASN A 56 2.67 15.16 -11.06
N LEU A 57 3.59 14.25 -11.30
CA LEU A 57 3.67 12.96 -10.62
C LEU A 57 4.68 13.07 -9.49
N LYS A 58 4.22 12.85 -8.25
CA LYS A 58 5.09 12.84 -7.08
C LYS A 58 5.17 11.42 -6.52
N VAL A 59 6.38 10.94 -6.28
CA VAL A 59 6.58 9.70 -5.54
C VAL A 59 6.44 10.02 -4.05
N CYS A 60 5.45 9.42 -3.42
CA CYS A 60 5.20 9.53 -2.00
C CYS A 60 5.68 8.26 -1.30
N ASN A 61 6.65 8.41 -0.41
CA ASN A 61 7.08 7.33 0.47
C ASN A 61 6.26 7.38 1.76
N ASN A 62 5.41 6.39 1.97
CA ASN A 62 4.66 6.20 3.19
C ASN A 62 5.33 5.12 4.04
N THR A 63 5.45 5.39 5.34
CA THR A 63 5.87 4.36 6.30
C THR A 63 4.64 4.00 7.13
N SER A 64 4.14 2.78 6.92
CA SER A 64 3.04 2.24 7.71
C SER A 64 3.62 1.39 8.82
N TYR A 65 3.26 1.69 10.06
CA TYR A 65 3.67 0.92 11.21
C TYR A 65 2.60 -0.12 11.56
N GLN A 66 3.02 -1.35 11.89
CA GLN A 66 2.11 -2.42 12.34
C GLN A 66 1.21 -1.91 13.49
N ASN A 67 -0.07 -2.23 13.52
CA ASN A 67 -0.92 -1.83 14.64
C ASN A 67 -0.40 -2.42 15.96
N LEU A 68 -0.48 -1.65 17.05
CA LEU A 68 -0.12 -2.11 18.38
C LEU A 68 -1.22 -3.05 18.89
N SER A 69 -1.02 -4.35 18.73
CA SER A 69 -1.90 -5.37 19.32
C SER A 69 -1.53 -5.62 20.79
N TYR A 70 -2.50 -6.09 21.57
CA TYR A 70 -2.27 -6.52 22.95
C TYR A 70 -1.14 -7.57 23.03
N SER A 71 -1.18 -8.59 22.17
CA SER A 71 -0.16 -9.64 22.11
C SER A 71 1.26 -9.13 21.81
N MET A 72 1.38 -8.08 21.00
CA MET A 72 2.66 -7.45 20.71
C MET A 72 3.18 -6.70 21.94
N LEU A 73 2.32 -5.91 22.58
CA LEU A 73 2.67 -5.14 23.78
C LEU A 73 3.10 -6.08 24.91
N GLU A 74 2.33 -7.13 25.17
CA GLU A 74 2.61 -8.13 26.20
C GLU A 74 3.97 -8.81 25.96
N ARG A 75 4.24 -9.27 24.73
CA ARG A 75 5.54 -9.84 24.37
C ARG A 75 6.67 -8.84 24.57
N SER A 76 6.53 -7.61 24.06
CA SER A 76 7.56 -6.58 24.14
C SER A 76 7.85 -6.15 25.57
N LEU A 77 6.84 -6.11 26.46
CA LEU A 77 7.01 -5.80 27.87
C LEU A 77 7.72 -6.93 28.62
N ASN A 78 7.36 -8.19 28.34
CA ASN A 78 8.04 -9.35 28.92
C ASN A 78 9.52 -9.43 28.48
N GLU A 79 9.80 -9.14 27.21
CA GLU A 79 11.18 -9.04 26.70
C GLU A 79 11.96 -7.88 27.32
N TYR A 80 11.31 -6.73 27.55
CA TYR A 80 11.95 -5.60 28.23
C TYR A 80 12.29 -5.93 29.69
N ASN A 81 11.36 -6.54 30.41
CA ASN A 81 11.53 -6.92 31.82
C ASN A 81 12.61 -8.00 32.02
N THR A 82 12.77 -8.91 31.06
CA THR A 82 13.81 -9.95 31.11
C THR A 82 15.20 -9.41 30.78
N ARG A 83 15.29 -8.36 29.95
CA ARG A 83 16.57 -7.76 29.53
C ARG A 83 17.06 -6.63 30.43
N THR A 84 16.16 -6.02 31.19
CA THR A 84 16.46 -4.81 31.96
C THR A 84 16.16 -5.08 33.43
N SER A 85 17.20 -5.39 34.21
CA SER A 85 17.08 -5.51 35.65
C SER A 85 17.00 -4.10 36.26
N ASN A 86 15.83 -3.75 36.80
CA ASN A 86 15.66 -2.80 37.91
C ASN A 86 15.47 -1.31 37.66
N ASP A 87 15.16 -0.81 36.46
CA ASP A 87 14.59 0.55 36.38
C ASP A 87 13.49 0.70 35.32
N LEU A 88 12.26 0.85 35.80
CA LEU A 88 11.05 1.00 35.01
C LEU A 88 10.94 2.44 34.50
N ASN A 89 11.79 2.79 33.54
CA ASN A 89 11.67 4.05 32.83
C ASN A 89 10.68 3.92 31.68
N ILE A 90 9.51 4.57 31.83
CA ILE A 90 8.42 4.56 30.83
C ILE A 90 8.91 4.97 29.44
N LYS A 91 9.85 5.93 29.35
CA LYS A 91 10.39 6.38 28.07
C LYS A 91 11.17 5.26 27.37
N ASN A 92 12.00 4.54 28.11
CA ASN A 92 12.79 3.42 27.58
C ASN A 92 11.88 2.27 27.13
N ILE A 93 10.80 2.00 27.87
CA ILE A 93 9.80 1.00 27.49
C ILE A 93 9.12 1.38 26.17
N ILE A 94 8.67 2.63 26.05
CA ILE A 94 8.02 3.13 24.83
C ILE A 94 8.98 3.03 23.64
N ASP A 95 10.23 3.43 23.81
CA ASP A 95 11.22 3.39 22.74
C ASP A 95 11.60 1.95 22.36
N PHE A 96 11.64 1.03 23.33
CA PHE A 96 11.80 -0.41 23.06
C PHE A 96 10.63 -0.97 22.25
N ILE A 97 9.38 -0.65 22.62
CA ILE A 97 8.19 -1.08 21.87
C ILE A 97 8.20 -0.53 20.43
N LYS A 98 8.63 0.73 20.24
CA LYS A 98 8.79 1.32 18.90
C LYS A 98 9.84 0.58 18.06
N LEU A 99 10.94 0.13 18.68
CA LEU A 99 11.98 -0.66 17.99
C LEU A 99 11.48 -2.04 17.58
N GLN A 100 10.66 -2.68 18.40
CA GLN A 100 10.05 -3.98 18.08
C GLN A 100 8.91 -3.86 17.05
N ARG A 101 8.46 -2.64 16.74
CA ARG A 101 7.35 -2.40 15.83
C ARG A 101 7.80 -2.56 14.39
N ASN A 102 7.25 -3.56 13.71
CA ASN A 102 7.46 -3.70 12.27
C ASN A 102 6.94 -2.45 11.54
N SER A 103 7.76 -1.96 10.62
CA SER A 103 7.38 -0.89 9.71
C SER A 103 7.49 -1.40 8.28
N LYS A 104 6.50 -1.05 7.47
CA LYS A 104 6.50 -1.30 6.03
C LYS A 104 6.63 0.03 5.33
N LYS A 105 7.71 0.19 4.56
CA LYS A 105 7.85 1.32 3.64
C LYS A 105 7.13 0.96 2.35
N THR A 106 6.21 1.81 1.91
CA THR A 106 5.55 1.71 0.61
C THR A 106 5.79 3.00 -0.17
N SER A 107 6.12 2.86 -1.44
CA SER A 107 6.23 3.98 -2.36
C SER A 107 5.03 3.95 -3.29
N ASP A 108 4.37 5.08 -3.43
CA ASP A 108 3.17 5.24 -4.25
C ASP A 108 3.31 6.48 -5.15
N ILE A 109 2.66 6.46 -6.32
CA ILE A 109 2.69 7.57 -7.27
C ILE A 109 1.40 8.36 -7.11
N ARG A 110 1.50 9.62 -6.65
CA ARG A 110 0.36 10.52 -6.59
C ARG A 110 0.35 11.47 -7.78
N HIS A 111 -0.78 11.48 -8.48
CA HIS A 111 -1.06 12.44 -9.54
C HIS A 111 -1.75 13.67 -8.92
N PHE A 112 -1.10 14.83 -9.01
CA PHE A 112 -1.71 16.11 -8.66
C PHE A 112 -2.18 16.78 -9.94
N LYS A 113 -3.50 16.82 -10.14
CA LYS A 113 -4.11 17.68 -11.14
C LYS A 113 -4.13 19.11 -10.59
N THR A 114 -3.61 20.05 -11.36
CA THR A 114 -3.67 21.48 -11.04
C THR A 114 -4.95 22.06 -11.60
#